data_AF-A0A0B1SGC6-F1
#
_entry.id   AF-A0A0B1SGC6-F1
#
_cell.length_a   1.000
_cell.length_b   1.000
_cell.length_c   1.000
_cell.angle_alpha   90.00
_cell.angle_beta   90.00
_cell.angle_gamma   90.00
#
_symmetry.space_group_name_H-M   'P 1'
#
loop_
_entity.id
_entity.type
_entity.pdbx_description
1 polymer ?
#
loop_
_entity_poly.entity_id
_entity_poly.type
_entity_poly.pdbx_seq_one_letter_code
_entity_poly.pdbx_strand_id
1 'polypeptide(L)'
;MKNLLQLNYNDFLTAFSNTTFFENFCVIYHSFQHCSSKCEPGYLHQLLMKSAEIIDHYCVYNFDAIRAKFPCLENVDSNEDCIKSCTRHHDAVTSLINNFRHLAMSGDSTRSEQYLAESCEYVTCTLHCDVPAIAHRCDFETANLVIDLTRRSFASMEKMALDTNVVSKWPAVCSDIKTYRLPTPANPPQEAGVVAQSQPKVKGTK
;
A
#
# COMPACT_ATOMS: atom_id res chain seq x y z
N MET A 1 14.68 16.60 1.81
CA MET A 1 14.05 15.56 0.96
C MET A 1 14.13 14.24 1.69
N LYS A 2 13.02 13.79 2.29
CA LYS A 2 12.93 12.41 2.80
C LYS A 2 12.99 11.49 1.57
N ASN A 3 13.86 10.47 1.59
CA ASN A 3 13.92 9.49 0.52
C ASN A 3 12.61 8.69 0.56
N LEU A 4 11.98 8.38 -0.59
CA LEU A 4 10.70 7.64 -0.65
C LEU A 4 10.77 6.28 0.08
N LEU A 5 12.00 5.78 0.15
CA LEU A 5 12.41 4.56 0.83
C LEU A 5 12.47 4.66 2.38
N GLN A 6 12.36 5.87 2.93
CA GLN A 6 12.37 6.16 4.38
C GLN A 6 10.98 6.55 4.91
N LEU A 7 9.96 6.56 4.05
CA LEU A 7 8.62 6.94 4.46
C LEU A 7 8.02 5.78 5.26
N ASN A 8 7.59 6.06 6.48
CA ASN A 8 6.66 5.16 7.16
C ASN A 8 5.31 5.15 6.42
N TYR A 9 4.43 4.24 6.80
CA TYR A 9 3.13 4.09 6.14
C TYR A 9 2.34 5.40 6.05
N ASN A 10 2.38 6.23 7.10
CA ASN A 10 1.70 7.53 7.15
C ASN A 10 2.41 8.62 6.34
N ASP A 11 3.74 8.66 6.38
CA ASP A 11 4.57 9.50 5.53
C ASP A 11 4.34 9.17 4.04
N PHE A 12 4.11 7.90 3.71
CA PHE A 12 3.80 7.44 2.36
C PHE A 12 2.42 7.95 1.91
N LEU A 13 1.38 7.73 2.72
CA LEU A 13 0.03 8.22 2.43
C LEU A 13 -0.01 9.75 2.30
N THR A 14 0.73 10.45 3.17
CA THR A 14 0.87 11.93 3.14
C THR A 14 1.64 12.40 1.92
N ALA A 15 2.68 11.67 1.49
CA ALA A 15 3.41 12.05 0.27
C ALA A 15 2.55 11.84 -0.98
N PHE A 16 1.74 10.77 -1.01
CA PHE A 16 0.93 10.41 -2.17
C PHE A 16 -0.41 11.16 -2.22
N SER A 17 -0.79 11.85 -1.15
CA SER A 17 -1.90 12.81 -1.18
C SER A 17 -1.59 14.03 -2.05
N ASN A 18 -0.31 14.41 -2.14
CA ASN A 18 0.12 15.46 -3.06
C ASN A 18 0.15 14.92 -4.50
N THR A 19 -0.85 15.30 -5.31
CA THR A 19 -1.00 14.82 -6.70
C THR A 19 0.24 15.09 -7.54
N THR A 20 0.80 16.29 -7.45
CA THR A 20 1.98 16.69 -8.23
C THR A 20 3.19 15.82 -7.87
N PHE A 21 3.38 15.53 -6.58
CA PHE A 21 4.44 14.64 -6.14
C PHE A 21 4.23 13.23 -6.68
N PHE A 22 3.02 12.68 -6.54
CA PHE A 22 2.68 11.34 -7.00
C PHE A 22 2.87 11.17 -8.52
N GLU A 23 2.35 12.10 -9.32
CA GLU A 23 2.50 12.08 -10.77
C GLU A 23 3.98 12.11 -11.19
N ASN A 24 4.76 13.03 -10.62
CA ASN A 24 6.19 13.13 -10.91
C ASN A 24 6.97 11.88 -10.47
N PHE A 25 6.62 11.30 -9.32
CA PHE A 25 7.20 10.04 -8.87
C PHE A 25 6.94 8.92 -9.89
N CYS A 26 5.71 8.79 -10.36
CA CYS A 26 5.37 7.77 -11.36
C CYS A 26 6.05 8.01 -12.72
N VAL A 27 6.24 9.26 -13.15
CA VAL A 27 7.03 9.57 -14.36
C VAL A 27 8.49 9.09 -14.23
N ILE A 28 9.12 9.34 -13.07
CA ILE A 28 10.48 8.87 -12.79
C ILE A 28 10.51 7.35 -12.77
N TYR A 29 9.53 6.71 -12.14
CA TYR A 29 9.41 5.26 -12.06
C TYR A 29 9.27 4.60 -13.44
N HIS A 30 8.40 5.14 -14.32
CA HIS A 30 8.23 4.63 -15.68
C HIS A 30 9.51 4.77 -16.51
N SER A 31 10.25 5.87 -16.32
CA SER A 31 11.57 6.05 -16.95
C SER A 31 12.56 5.00 -16.47
N PHE A 32 12.56 4.71 -15.18
CA PHE A 32 13.37 3.65 -14.58
C PHE A 32 12.99 2.25 -15.12
N GLN A 33 11.70 1.91 -15.20
CA GLN A 33 11.25 0.63 -15.76
C GLN A 33 11.71 0.48 -17.21
N HIS A 34 11.56 1.54 -18.02
CA HIS A 34 12.02 1.54 -19.40
C HIS A 34 13.52 1.29 -19.50
N CYS A 35 14.34 1.96 -18.68
CA CYS A 35 15.78 1.72 -18.63
C CYS A 35 16.11 0.30 -18.18
N SER A 36 15.48 -0.18 -17.10
CA SER A 36 15.70 -1.52 -16.55
C SER A 36 15.38 -2.62 -17.56
N SER A 37 14.31 -2.46 -18.35
CA SER A 37 13.92 -3.43 -19.38
C SER A 37 14.98 -3.66 -20.47
N LYS A 38 15.94 -2.73 -20.62
CA LYS A 38 17.05 -2.82 -21.59
C LYS A 38 18.35 -3.36 -20.97
N CYS A 39 18.40 -3.52 -19.66
CA CYS A 39 19.55 -4.09 -18.96
C CYS A 39 19.61 -5.60 -19.15
N GLU A 40 20.81 -6.16 -19.21
CA GLU A 40 20.96 -7.63 -19.24
C GLU A 40 20.30 -8.27 -18.00
N PRO A 41 19.60 -9.41 -18.17
CA PRO A 41 19.07 -10.17 -17.04
C PRO A 41 20.20 -10.67 -16.14
N GLY A 42 20.10 -10.39 -14.85
CA GLY A 42 21.05 -10.84 -13.83
C GLY A 42 20.42 -10.80 -12.43
N TYR A 43 21.16 -11.23 -11.41
CA TYR A 43 20.65 -11.29 -10.04
C TYR A 43 20.14 -9.92 -9.54
N LEU A 44 20.94 -8.86 -9.74
CA LEU A 44 20.55 -7.50 -9.37
C LEU A 44 19.32 -7.01 -10.16
N HIS A 45 19.25 -7.31 -11.45
CA HIS A 45 18.07 -6.99 -12.28
C HIS A 45 16.83 -7.69 -11.72
N GLN A 46 16.90 -8.99 -11.40
CA GLN A 46 15.77 -9.73 -10.86
C GLN A 46 15.31 -9.19 -9.51
N LEU A 47 16.24 -8.89 -8.61
CA LEU A 47 15.94 -8.28 -7.31
C LEU A 47 15.24 -6.92 -7.49
N LEU A 48 15.77 -6.11 -8.40
CA LEU A 48 15.24 -4.80 -8.74
C LEU A 48 13.81 -4.89 -9.29
N MET A 49 13.56 -5.80 -10.24
CA MET A 49 12.23 -6.00 -10.83
C MET A 49 11.22 -6.55 -9.81
N LYS A 50 11.64 -7.41 -8.87
CA LYS A 50 10.79 -7.87 -7.77
C LYS A 50 10.41 -6.73 -6.82
N SER A 51 11.35 -5.83 -6.52
CA SER A 51 11.06 -4.65 -5.71
C SER A 51 10.15 -3.64 -6.44
N ALA A 52 10.26 -3.58 -7.77
CA ALA A 52 9.43 -2.72 -8.62
C ALA A 52 7.95 -3.15 -8.62
N GLU A 53 7.65 -4.44 -8.43
CA GLU A 53 6.27 -4.96 -8.34
C GLU A 53 5.45 -4.25 -7.24
N ILE A 54 6.09 -3.81 -6.16
CA ILE A 54 5.43 -3.02 -5.11
C ILE A 54 5.00 -1.65 -5.65
N ILE A 55 5.85 -1.00 -6.43
CA ILE A 55 5.58 0.33 -7.00
C ILE A 55 4.56 0.26 -8.15
N ASP A 56 4.49 -0.87 -8.88
CA ASP A 56 3.47 -1.11 -9.91
C ASP A 56 2.04 -0.99 -9.35
N HIS A 57 1.80 -1.42 -8.11
CA HIS A 57 0.49 -1.24 -7.45
C HIS A 57 0.06 0.22 -7.42
N TYR A 58 0.99 1.16 -7.36
CA TYR A 58 0.68 2.58 -7.31
C TYR A 58 0.72 3.23 -8.68
N CYS A 59 1.80 3.05 -9.44
CA CYS A 59 2.07 3.81 -10.65
C CYS A 59 1.55 3.16 -11.95
N VAL A 60 1.16 1.87 -11.90
CA VAL A 60 0.63 1.14 -13.06
C VAL A 60 -0.82 0.74 -12.82
N TYR A 61 -1.09 0.00 -11.76
CA TYR A 61 -2.39 -0.65 -11.56
C TYR A 61 -3.45 0.28 -10.98
N ASN A 62 -3.07 1.25 -10.15
CA ASN A 62 -4.02 2.13 -9.45
C ASN A 62 -3.72 3.63 -9.65
N PHE A 63 -2.96 3.99 -10.69
CA PHE A 63 -2.54 5.37 -10.93
C PHE A 63 -3.72 6.35 -10.95
N ASP A 64 -4.73 6.09 -11.78
CA ASP A 64 -5.89 6.98 -11.92
C ASP A 64 -6.72 7.04 -10.63
N ALA A 65 -6.89 5.90 -9.95
CA ALA A 65 -7.64 5.83 -8.70
C ALA A 65 -6.95 6.63 -7.58
N ILE A 66 -5.64 6.46 -7.41
CA ILE A 66 -4.84 7.20 -6.43
C ILE A 66 -4.87 8.68 -6.76
N ARG A 67 -4.58 9.06 -8.01
CA ARG A 67 -4.59 10.45 -8.48
C ARG A 67 -5.92 11.14 -8.18
N ALA A 68 -7.04 10.45 -8.33
CA ALA A 68 -8.37 10.99 -8.09
C ALA A 68 -8.75 11.06 -6.60
N LYS A 69 -8.38 10.05 -5.79
CA LYS A 69 -8.90 9.87 -4.42
C LYS A 69 -7.94 10.33 -3.32
N PHE A 70 -6.64 10.12 -3.49
CA PHE A 70 -5.65 10.42 -2.44
C PHE A 70 -5.48 11.90 -2.09
N PRO A 71 -5.80 12.89 -2.94
CA PRO A 71 -5.75 14.31 -2.53
C PRO A 71 -6.57 14.62 -1.29
N CYS A 72 -7.64 13.88 -1.03
CA CYS A 72 -8.42 14.06 0.20
C CYS A 72 -7.63 13.74 1.48
N LEU A 73 -6.63 12.86 1.40
CA LEU A 73 -5.81 12.46 2.56
C LEU A 73 -5.01 13.64 3.15
N GLU A 74 -4.81 14.74 2.41
CA GLU A 74 -4.21 15.98 2.94
C GLU A 74 -4.99 16.55 4.14
N ASN A 75 -6.28 16.21 4.28
CA ASN A 75 -7.14 16.67 5.37
C ASN A 75 -7.29 15.63 6.50
N VAL A 76 -6.52 14.54 6.45
CA VAL A 76 -6.57 13.46 7.43
C VAL A 76 -5.29 13.47 8.25
N ASP A 77 -5.42 13.93 9.49
CA ASP A 77 -4.31 13.89 10.45
C ASP A 77 -4.12 12.46 11.00
N SER A 78 -2.87 12.00 11.03
CA SER A 78 -2.47 10.76 11.70
C SER A 78 -2.83 10.83 13.19
N ASN A 79 -3.50 9.80 13.72
CA ASN A 79 -3.84 9.70 15.13
C ASN A 79 -2.66 9.13 15.94
N GLU A 80 -1.65 9.97 16.14
CA GLU A 80 -0.41 9.62 16.85
C GLU A 80 -0.64 9.06 18.27
N ASP A 81 -1.65 9.57 18.98
CA ASP A 81 -1.97 9.09 20.33
C ASP A 81 -2.56 7.68 20.30
N CYS A 82 -3.41 7.37 19.31
CA CYS A 82 -3.88 6.01 19.07
C CYS A 82 -2.72 5.08 18.74
N ILE A 83 -1.83 5.49 17.82
CA ILE A 83 -0.70 4.67 17.38
C ILE A 83 0.25 4.36 18.56
N LYS A 84 0.60 5.37 19.37
CA LYS A 84 1.44 5.18 20.57
C LYS A 84 0.79 4.29 21.63
N SER A 85 -0.54 4.31 21.73
CA SER A 85 -1.26 3.45 22.65
C SER A 85 -1.37 2.01 22.16
N CYS A 86 -1.35 1.77 20.84
CA CYS A 86 -1.62 0.47 20.25
C CYS A 86 -0.35 -0.30 19.87
N THR A 87 0.79 0.37 19.68
CA THR A 87 2.09 -0.30 19.59
C THR A 87 3.20 0.49 20.27
N ARG A 88 4.12 -0.23 20.94
CA ARG A 88 5.37 0.33 21.46
C ARG A 88 6.43 0.51 20.36
N HIS A 89 6.20 -0.05 19.17
CA HIS A 89 7.11 -0.04 18.03
C HIS A 89 6.82 1.10 17.05
N HIS A 90 6.29 2.22 17.56
CA HIS A 90 5.87 3.36 16.75
C HIS A 90 7.01 4.05 15.97
N ASP A 91 8.26 3.79 16.35
CA ASP A 91 9.49 4.30 15.73
C ASP A 91 10.13 3.33 14.71
N ALA A 92 9.74 2.04 14.73
CA ALA A 92 10.37 0.97 13.96
C ALA A 92 10.35 1.19 12.44
N VAL A 93 9.33 1.88 11.92
CA VAL A 93 9.12 2.03 10.47
C VAL A 93 10.02 3.09 9.83
N THR A 94 10.55 4.04 10.59
CA THR A 94 11.51 5.06 10.10
C THR A 94 12.78 4.45 9.52
N SER A 95 13.05 3.17 9.81
CA SER A 95 14.29 2.48 9.44
C SER A 95 14.08 1.36 8.43
N LEU A 96 12.90 1.20 7.81
CA LEU A 96 12.57 -0.01 7.05
C LEU A 96 13.58 -0.32 5.94
N ILE A 97 14.09 0.68 5.21
CA ILE A 97 15.14 0.48 4.18
C ILE A 97 16.57 0.57 4.69
N ASN A 98 16.85 1.37 5.72
CA ASN A 98 18.18 1.33 6.34
C ASN A 98 18.41 -0.06 6.97
N ASN A 99 17.36 -0.65 7.52
CA ASN A 99 17.31 -2.02 7.99
C ASN A 99 17.31 -2.97 6.81
N PHE A 100 16.41 -2.89 5.82
CA PHE A 100 16.43 -3.81 4.66
C PHE A 100 17.77 -3.87 3.96
N ARG A 101 18.46 -2.72 3.82
CA ARG A 101 19.83 -2.64 3.32
C ARG A 101 20.82 -3.35 4.24
N HIS A 102 20.72 -3.17 5.55
CA HIS A 102 21.51 -3.95 6.51
C HIS A 102 21.17 -5.44 6.50
N LEU A 103 19.90 -5.82 6.29
CA LEU A 103 19.37 -7.19 6.30
C LEU A 103 19.77 -7.96 5.04
N ALA A 104 19.65 -7.33 3.87
CA ALA A 104 20.13 -7.89 2.61
C ALA A 104 21.66 -8.05 2.56
N MET A 105 22.39 -7.35 3.43
CA MET A 105 23.86 -7.37 3.49
C MET A 105 24.43 -8.15 4.69
N SER A 106 23.67 -8.42 5.76
CA SER A 106 24.17 -9.08 6.97
C SER A 106 24.07 -10.61 6.92
N GLY A 107 23.15 -11.15 6.13
CA GLY A 107 22.93 -12.60 6.02
C GLY A 107 22.25 -13.24 7.24
N ASP A 108 21.80 -12.45 8.23
CA ASP A 108 21.05 -12.93 9.41
C ASP A 108 19.55 -12.66 9.25
N SER A 109 18.81 -13.70 8.84
CA SER A 109 17.36 -13.65 8.64
C SER A 109 16.58 -13.46 9.94
N THR A 110 17.14 -13.82 11.10
CA THR A 110 16.42 -13.75 12.39
C THR A 110 16.11 -12.31 12.76
N ARG A 111 17.10 -11.43 12.57
CA ARG A 111 16.94 -10.00 12.84
C ARG A 111 16.03 -9.35 11.80
N SER A 112 16.07 -9.81 10.54
CA SER A 112 15.12 -9.38 9.50
C SER A 112 13.69 -9.66 9.91
N GLU A 113 13.44 -10.87 10.40
CA GLU A 113 12.11 -11.34 10.80
C GLU A 113 11.57 -10.56 12.01
N GLN A 114 12.42 -10.22 12.98
CA GLN A 114 12.04 -9.40 14.13
C GLN A 114 11.63 -7.99 13.69
N TYR A 115 12.46 -7.30 12.91
CA TYR A 115 12.11 -5.95 12.44
C TYR A 115 10.86 -5.92 11.56
N LEU A 116 10.69 -6.95 10.71
CA LEU A 116 9.50 -7.08 9.90
C LEU A 116 8.25 -7.30 10.77
N ALA A 117 8.35 -8.10 11.84
CA ALA A 117 7.27 -8.29 12.80
C ALA A 117 6.85 -6.97 13.46
N GLU A 118 7.82 -6.18 13.94
CA GLU A 118 7.59 -4.86 14.53
C GLU A 118 6.94 -3.89 13.52
N SER A 119 7.41 -3.91 12.27
CA SER A 119 6.85 -3.09 11.19
C SER A 119 5.40 -3.49 10.87
N CYS A 120 5.09 -4.78 10.90
CA CYS A 120 3.74 -5.27 10.68
C CYS A 120 2.79 -4.90 11.82
N GLU A 121 3.26 -4.93 13.07
CA GLU A 121 2.50 -4.45 14.23
C GLU A 121 2.17 -2.97 14.07
N TYR A 122 3.15 -2.15 13.69
CA TYR A 122 2.92 -0.73 13.42
C TYR A 122 1.90 -0.50 12.31
N VAL A 123 2.08 -1.13 11.14
CA VAL A 123 1.15 -0.92 10.02
C VAL A 123 -0.27 -1.36 10.38
N THR A 124 -0.41 -2.49 11.09
CA THR A 124 -1.73 -2.94 11.58
C THR A 124 -2.33 -1.92 12.53
N CYS A 125 -1.52 -1.37 13.43
CA CYS A 125 -1.94 -0.33 14.36
C CYS A 125 -2.41 0.94 13.64
N THR A 126 -1.62 1.41 12.67
CA THR A 126 -1.96 2.56 11.83
C THR A 126 -3.22 2.33 11.02
N LEU A 127 -3.42 1.11 10.48
CA LEU A 127 -4.68 0.76 9.82
C LEU A 127 -5.87 0.90 10.78
N HIS A 128 -5.76 0.44 12.03
CA HIS A 128 -6.83 0.61 13.02
C HIS A 128 -7.07 2.06 13.44
N CYS A 129 -6.01 2.87 13.54
CA CYS A 129 -6.10 4.25 14.03
C CYS A 129 -6.59 5.23 12.95
N ASP A 130 -6.09 5.12 11.72
CA ASP A 130 -6.22 6.19 10.72
C ASP A 130 -7.25 5.85 9.63
N VAL A 131 -7.43 4.58 9.25
CA VAL A 131 -8.38 4.20 8.20
C VAL A 131 -9.83 4.57 8.53
N PRO A 132 -10.33 4.46 9.78
CA PRO A 132 -11.64 4.99 10.13
C PRO A 132 -11.78 6.50 9.90
N ALA A 133 -10.72 7.27 10.19
CA ALA A 133 -10.70 8.70 9.94
C ALA A 133 -10.69 9.01 8.43
N ILE A 134 -9.95 8.24 7.63
CA ILE A 134 -9.99 8.31 6.16
C ILE A 134 -11.40 8.04 5.65
N ALA A 135 -12.06 6.98 6.11
CA ALA A 135 -13.41 6.63 5.67
C ALA A 135 -14.43 7.74 6.00
N HIS A 136 -14.27 8.39 7.15
CA HIS A 136 -15.15 9.46 7.60
C HIS A 136 -14.89 10.81 6.90
N ARG A 137 -13.62 11.19 6.71
CA ARG A 137 -13.24 12.51 6.16
C ARG A 137 -13.17 12.53 4.64
N CYS A 138 -12.89 11.40 4.01
CA CYS A 138 -12.87 11.25 2.57
C CYS A 138 -14.10 10.47 2.11
N ASP A 139 -13.96 9.17 1.92
CA ASP A 139 -15.06 8.26 1.65
C ASP A 139 -14.61 6.80 1.90
N PHE A 140 -15.57 5.88 1.96
CA PHE A 140 -15.29 4.45 2.12
C PHE A 140 -14.47 3.87 0.97
N GLU A 141 -14.60 4.40 -0.25
CA GLU A 141 -13.84 3.91 -1.41
C GLU A 141 -12.35 4.23 -1.27
N THR A 142 -12.02 5.43 -0.83
CA THR A 142 -10.65 5.91 -0.58
C THR A 142 -10.02 5.08 0.54
N ALA A 143 -10.76 4.85 1.62
CA ALA A 143 -10.27 4.03 2.72
C ALA A 143 -10.04 2.57 2.28
N ASN A 144 -10.92 2.00 1.46
CA ASN A 144 -10.71 0.66 0.89
C ASN A 144 -9.55 0.62 -0.11
N LEU A 145 -9.35 1.67 -0.92
CA LEU A 145 -8.21 1.79 -1.82
C LEU A 145 -6.90 1.78 -1.03
N VAL A 146 -6.83 2.52 0.08
CA VAL A 146 -5.70 2.50 1.01
C VAL A 146 -5.45 1.08 1.54
N ILE A 147 -6.48 0.41 2.08
CA ILE A 147 -6.38 -0.97 2.58
C ILE A 147 -5.88 -1.94 1.50
N ASP A 148 -6.46 -1.87 0.31
CA ASP A 148 -6.16 -2.80 -0.78
C ASP A 148 -4.73 -2.61 -1.31
N LEU A 149 -4.27 -1.36 -1.44
CA LEU A 149 -2.88 -1.06 -1.79
C LEU A 149 -1.93 -1.61 -0.73
N THR A 150 -2.22 -1.42 0.55
CA THR A 150 -1.42 -1.95 1.67
C THR A 150 -1.31 -3.47 1.60
N ARG A 151 -2.45 -4.15 1.43
CA ARG A 151 -2.52 -5.61 1.32
C ARG A 151 -1.69 -6.13 0.15
N ARG A 152 -1.82 -5.50 -1.02
CA ARG A 152 -1.10 -5.89 -2.24
C ARG A 152 0.40 -5.64 -2.11
N SER A 153 0.80 -4.49 -1.58
CA SER A 153 2.20 -4.15 -1.33
C SER A 153 2.86 -5.13 -0.35
N PHE A 154 2.18 -5.50 0.74
CA PHE A 154 2.69 -6.50 1.69
C PHE A 154 2.76 -7.90 1.09
N ALA A 155 1.81 -8.30 0.24
CA ALA A 155 1.88 -9.58 -0.47
C ALA A 155 3.07 -9.64 -1.45
N SER A 156 3.32 -8.57 -2.21
CA SER A 156 4.50 -8.49 -3.08
C SER A 156 5.80 -8.47 -2.27
N MET A 157 5.83 -7.77 -1.12
CA MET A 157 6.99 -7.74 -0.22
C MET A 157 7.29 -9.13 0.37
N GLU A 158 6.27 -9.87 0.80
CA GLU A 158 6.42 -11.24 1.30
C GLU A 158 7.05 -12.16 0.25
N LYS A 159 6.47 -12.17 -0.95
CA LYS A 159 6.99 -12.96 -2.07
C LYS A 159 8.44 -12.60 -2.38
N MET A 160 8.75 -11.31 -2.47
CA MET A 160 10.12 -10.84 -2.71
C MET A 160 11.08 -11.30 -1.60
N ALA A 161 10.72 -11.08 -0.33
CA ALA A 161 11.59 -11.35 0.81
C ALA A 161 11.90 -12.85 0.97
N LEU A 162 10.90 -13.72 0.73
CA LEU A 162 11.06 -15.17 0.75
C LEU A 162 11.85 -15.67 -0.46
N ASP A 163 11.50 -15.22 -1.67
CA ASP A 163 12.17 -15.66 -2.90
C ASP A 163 13.66 -15.31 -2.94
N THR A 164 14.05 -14.23 -2.24
CA THR A 164 15.44 -13.73 -2.19
C THR A 164 16.17 -14.18 -0.94
N ASN A 165 15.54 -15.01 -0.10
CA ASN A 165 16.06 -15.49 1.18
C ASN A 165 16.51 -14.38 2.14
N VAL A 166 15.88 -13.19 2.06
CA VAL A 166 16.10 -12.09 3.02
C VAL A 166 15.52 -12.45 4.39
N VAL A 167 14.43 -13.22 4.38
CA VAL A 167 13.82 -13.85 5.55
C VAL A 167 13.65 -15.34 5.29
N SER A 168 13.72 -16.16 6.33
CA SER A 168 13.45 -17.59 6.23
C SER A 168 11.96 -17.90 6.37
N LYS A 169 11.23 -17.02 7.07
CA LYS A 169 9.78 -17.09 7.27
C LYS A 169 9.17 -15.71 7.31
N TRP A 170 7.93 -15.61 6.88
CA TRP A 170 7.13 -14.41 7.05
C TRP A 170 6.55 -14.36 8.48
N PRO A 171 6.70 -13.26 9.23
CA PRO A 171 6.18 -13.17 10.59
C PRO A 171 4.66 -13.31 10.64
N ALA A 172 4.16 -14.12 11.58
CA ALA A 172 2.72 -14.40 11.68
C ALA A 172 1.86 -13.15 11.90
N VAL A 173 2.37 -12.18 12.68
CA VAL A 173 1.72 -10.88 12.95
C VAL A 173 1.42 -10.07 11.67
N CYS A 174 2.18 -10.30 10.59
CA CYS A 174 1.91 -9.65 9.30
C CYS A 174 0.68 -10.20 8.58
N SER A 175 0.09 -11.31 9.05
CA SER A 175 -1.12 -11.88 8.46
C SER A 175 -2.33 -10.98 8.65
N ASP A 176 -2.38 -10.24 9.76
CA ASP A 176 -3.49 -9.35 10.10
C ASP A 176 -3.69 -8.28 9.03
N ILE A 177 -2.59 -7.76 8.46
CA ILE A 177 -2.62 -6.80 7.33
C ILE A 177 -3.36 -7.40 6.13
N LYS A 178 -3.08 -8.66 5.77
CA LYS A 178 -3.68 -9.30 4.58
C LYS A 178 -5.19 -9.48 4.70
N THR A 179 -5.66 -9.66 5.94
CA THR A 179 -7.08 -9.87 6.25
C THR A 179 -7.80 -8.63 6.75
N TYR A 180 -7.07 -7.53 6.97
CA TYR A 180 -7.64 -6.27 7.46
C TYR A 180 -8.75 -5.79 6.52
N ARG A 181 -9.88 -5.39 7.12
CA ARG A 181 -11.03 -4.81 6.43
C ARG A 181 -11.68 -3.78 7.34
N LEU A 182 -12.23 -2.72 6.74
CA LEU A 182 -13.13 -1.84 7.45
C LEU A 182 -14.38 -2.63 7.91
N PRO A 183 -14.89 -2.38 9.12
CA PRO A 183 -16.20 -2.88 9.51
C PRO A 183 -17.24 -2.43 8.48
N THR A 184 -18.05 -3.35 7.99
CA THR A 184 -19.16 -2.99 7.10
C THR A 184 -20.10 -2.06 7.88
N PRO A 185 -20.39 -0.84 7.39
CA PRO A 185 -21.35 0.02 8.05
C PRO A 185 -22.70 -0.71 8.10
N ALA A 186 -23.38 -0.65 9.25
CA ALA A 186 -24.64 -1.36 9.48
C ALA A 186 -25.73 -1.02 8.45
N ASN A 187 -25.61 0.13 7.78
CA ASN A 187 -26.43 0.55 6.65
C ASN A 187 -25.51 0.95 5.48
N PRO A 188 -25.37 0.12 4.43
CA PRO A 188 -24.71 0.53 3.20
C PRO A 188 -25.48 1.70 2.57
N PRO A 189 -24.82 2.72 2.00
CA PRO A 189 -25.51 3.72 1.19
C PRO A 189 -26.20 3.00 0.03
N GLN A 190 -27.50 3.23 -0.15
CA GLN A 190 -28.26 2.69 -1.27
C GLN A 190 -27.65 3.22 -2.57
N GLU A 191 -27.06 2.34 -3.37
CA GLU A 191 -26.77 2.64 -4.77
C GLU A 191 -28.06 3.14 -5.41
N ALA A 192 -28.06 4.39 -5.90
CA ALA A 192 -29.14 4.90 -6.71
C ALA A 192 -29.18 4.05 -7.99
N GLY A 193 -30.03 3.03 -7.97
CA GLY A 193 -30.17 2.07 -9.05
C GLY A 193 -30.43 2.81 -10.36
N VAL A 194 -29.44 2.78 -11.25
CA VAL A 194 -29.64 3.11 -12.65
C VAL A 194 -30.49 1.98 -13.23
N VAL A 195 -31.81 2.12 -13.11
CA VAL A 195 -32.76 1.23 -13.76
C VAL A 195 -32.65 1.48 -15.26
N ALA A 196 -31.90 0.63 -15.95
CA ALA A 196 -31.97 0.53 -17.40
C ALA A 196 -33.40 0.12 -17.78
N GLN A 197 -34.22 1.08 -18.20
CA GLN A 197 -35.53 0.81 -18.79
C GLN A 197 -35.34 0.10 -20.13
N SER A 198 -35.50 -1.22 -20.13
CA SER A 198 -35.64 -2.01 -21.35
C SER A 198 -37.06 -1.83 -21.87
N GLN A 199 -37.21 -1.14 -23.01
CA GLN A 199 -38.49 -1.04 -23.71
C GLN A 199 -38.97 -2.43 -24.18
N PRO A 200 -40.26 -2.77 -24.06
CA PRO A 200 -40.78 -4.01 -24.59
C PRO A 200 -40.93 -3.96 -26.11
N LYS A 201 -40.47 -5.03 -26.79
CA LYS A 201 -40.68 -5.29 -28.22
C LYS A 201 -42.18 -5.24 -28.56
N VAL A 202 -42.54 -4.34 -29.46
CA VAL A 202 -43.84 -4.32 -30.14
C VAL A 202 -43.97 -5.61 -30.96
N LYS A 203 -44.94 -6.45 -30.60
CA LYS A 203 -45.39 -7.58 -31.44
C LYS A 203 -46.14 -7.02 -32.64
N GLY A 204 -45.58 -7.21 -33.84
CA GLY A 204 -46.30 -6.99 -35.09
C GLY A 204 -47.43 -8.01 -35.24
N THR A 205 -48.62 -7.53 -35.61
CA THR A 205 -49.69 -8.36 -36.15
C THR A 205 -50.53 -7.52 -37.10
N LYS A 206 -50.20 -7.58 -38.39
CA LYS A 206 -51.10 -7.81 -39.52
C LYS A 206 -50.30 -7.84 -40.81
#